data_AF-A0A9Q3HYH7-F1
#
_entry.id   AF-A0A9Q3HYH7-F1
#
_cell.length_a   1.000
_cell.length_b   1.000
_cell.length_c   1.000
_cell.angle_alpha   90.00
_cell.angle_beta   90.00
_cell.angle_gamma   90.00
#
_symmetry.space_group_name_H-M   'P 1'
#
loop_
_entity.id
_entity.type
_entity.pdbx_description
1 polymer ?
#
loop_
_entity_poly.entity_id
_entity_poly.type
_entity_poly.pdbx_seq_one_letter_code
_entity_poly.pdbx_strand_id
1 'polypeptide(L)'
;MDLPPSFSHDSLEEFWDEEEKPEDVETVMKVVPSVYHQYLDLFSKVKAEKRSPHRTCNHHIELEGSLPPVGVIYSLSNQESDTLRA
;
A
#
# COMPACT_ATOMS: atom_id res chain seq x y z
N MET A 1 -22.14 1.57 28.50
CA MET A 1 -22.03 1.53 27.03
C MET A 1 -20.74 2.25 26.72
N ASP A 2 -19.63 1.52 26.77
CA ASP A 2 -18.31 2.11 26.64
C ASP A 2 -18.00 2.29 25.15
N LEU A 3 -17.79 3.54 24.74
CA LEU A 3 -17.40 3.90 23.38
C LEU A 3 -15.99 3.34 23.10
N PRO A 4 -15.70 2.85 21.88
CA PRO A 4 -14.35 2.43 21.53
C PRO A 4 -13.39 3.63 21.62
N PRO A 5 -12.13 3.42 22.05
CA PRO A 5 -11.15 4.49 22.13
C PRO A 5 -10.93 5.07 20.73
N SER A 6 -11.07 6.39 20.63
CA SER A 6 -10.72 7.17 19.46
C SER A 6 -9.29 6.85 19.03
N PHE A 7 -9.10 6.45 17.77
CA PHE A 7 -7.79 6.41 17.13
C PHE A 7 -7.20 7.82 17.22
N SER A 8 -6.16 8.01 18.03
CA SER A 8 -5.43 9.27 18.16
C SER A 8 -4.71 9.57 16.84
N HIS A 9 -4.94 10.77 16.31
CA HIS A 9 -4.34 11.30 15.08
C HIS A 9 -2.81 11.19 15.06
N ASP A 10 -2.17 11.36 16.23
CA ASP A 10 -0.72 11.33 16.41
C ASP A 10 -0.04 10.01 15.99
N SER A 11 -0.75 8.88 16.01
CA SER A 11 -0.14 7.58 15.71
C SER A 11 0.02 7.33 14.20
N LEU A 12 -0.62 8.14 13.35
CA LEU A 12 -0.50 8.03 11.91
C LEU A 12 0.72 8.81 11.40
N GLU A 13 0.98 10.00 11.95
CA GLU A 13 2.06 10.90 11.50
C GLU A 13 3.45 10.27 11.77
N GLU A 14 3.61 9.62 12.91
CA GLU A 14 4.87 8.97 13.31
C GLU A 14 5.31 7.81 12.39
N PHE A 15 4.39 7.19 11.64
CA PHE A 15 4.72 6.10 10.72
C PHE A 15 5.29 6.57 9.37
N TRP A 16 4.92 7.78 8.94
CA TRP A 16 5.28 8.32 7.62
C TRP A 16 6.44 9.33 7.69
N ASP A 17 6.87 9.72 8.89
CA ASP A 17 7.97 10.67 9.16
C ASP A 17 9.36 10.00 9.19
N GLU A 18 9.67 9.20 8.17
CA GLU A 18 11.04 8.77 7.90
C GLU A 18 11.65 9.76 6.89
N GLU A 19 12.65 10.52 7.31
CA GLU A 19 13.28 11.65 6.58
C GLU A 19 13.40 11.38 5.07
N GLU A 20 12.56 12.08 4.31
CA GLU A 20 12.51 11.97 2.86
C GLU A 20 13.63 12.83 2.25
N LYS A 21 14.48 12.21 1.41
CA LYS A 21 15.60 12.91 0.78
C LYS A 21 15.08 14.01 -0.18
N PRO A 22 15.65 15.23 -0.13
CA PRO A 22 15.14 16.39 -0.86
C PRO A 22 15.26 16.28 -2.40
N GLU A 23 16.06 15.34 -2.90
CA GLU A 23 16.37 15.15 -4.32
C GLU A 23 15.19 14.58 -5.14
N ASP A 24 14.20 13.94 -4.51
CA ASP A 24 13.01 13.43 -5.21
C ASP A 24 11.93 14.51 -5.43
N VAL A 25 11.80 15.47 -4.52
CA VAL A 25 10.63 16.39 -4.47
C VAL A 25 10.58 17.34 -5.68
N GLU A 26 11.73 17.89 -6.10
CA GLU A 26 11.81 18.79 -7.27
C GLU A 26 11.47 18.09 -8.59
N THR A 27 11.75 16.79 -8.69
CA THR A 27 11.42 16.02 -9.90
C THR A 27 9.92 15.73 -9.97
N VAL A 28 9.32 15.38 -8.83
CA VAL A 28 7.89 15.09 -8.70
C VAL A 28 7.05 16.33 -8.96
N MET A 29 7.46 17.51 -8.48
CA MET A 29 6.74 18.78 -8.71
C MET A 29 6.59 19.15 -10.20
N LYS A 30 7.51 18.70 -11.06
CA LYS A 30 7.46 18.96 -12.51
C LYS A 30 6.43 18.08 -13.23
N VAL A 31 6.09 16.92 -12.67
CA VAL A 31 5.17 15.94 -13.26
C VAL A 31 3.76 16.08 -12.66
N VAL A 32 3.70 16.34 -11.36
CA VAL A 32 2.44 16.41 -10.61
C VAL A 32 1.75 17.77 -10.84
N PRO A 33 0.46 17.79 -11.21
CA PRO A 33 -0.30 19.04 -11.33
C PRO A 33 -0.28 19.85 -10.03
N SER A 34 -0.27 21.19 -10.15
CA SER A 34 -0.16 22.11 -9.01
C SER A 34 -1.22 21.91 -7.93
N VAL A 35 -2.43 21.47 -8.32
CA VAL A 35 -3.54 21.17 -7.40
C VAL A 35 -3.17 20.08 -6.37
N TYR A 36 -2.23 19.20 -6.71
CA TYR A 36 -1.80 18.09 -5.86
C TYR A 36 -0.46 18.35 -5.17
N HIS A 37 0.12 19.56 -5.28
CA HIS A 37 1.40 19.87 -4.64
C HIS A 37 1.36 19.82 -3.10
N GLN A 38 0.17 19.89 -2.51
CA GLN A 38 -0.01 19.66 -1.07
C GLN A 38 0.16 18.18 -0.65
N TYR A 39 0.24 17.26 -1.62
CA TYR A 39 0.34 15.81 -1.40
C TYR A 39 1.61 15.21 -2.03
N LEU A 40 2.68 16.01 -2.20
CA LEU A 40 3.92 15.55 -2.85
C LEU A 40 4.56 14.37 -2.11
N ASP A 41 4.37 14.30 -0.80
CA ASP A 41 4.77 13.20 0.07
C ASP A 41 4.17 11.84 -0.35
N LEU A 42 2.97 11.81 -0.94
CA LEU A 42 2.35 10.59 -1.45
C LEU A 42 3.02 10.04 -2.71
N PHE A 43 3.77 10.88 -3.43
CA PHE A 43 4.45 10.52 -4.67
C PHE A 43 5.91 10.11 -4.44
N SER A 44 6.32 9.96 -3.18
CA SER A 44 7.62 9.45 -2.82
C SER A 44 7.82 8.02 -3.32
N LYS A 45 8.86 7.81 -4.13
CA LYS A 45 9.21 6.46 -4.58
C LYS A 45 9.61 5.56 -3.40
N VAL A 46 10.34 6.12 -2.44
CA VAL A 46 10.81 5.40 -1.25
C VAL A 46 9.63 4.96 -0.38
N LYS A 47 8.65 5.85 -0.12
CA LYS A 47 7.45 5.48 0.66
C LYS A 47 6.57 4.48 -0.10
N ALA A 48 6.52 4.54 -1.43
CA ALA A 48 5.76 3.59 -2.24
C ALA A 48 6.33 2.16 -2.21
N GLU A 49 7.65 2.01 -2.12
CA GLU A 49 8.30 0.70 -1.97
C GLU A 49 8.12 0.11 -0.57
N LYS A 50 7.93 0.96 0.46
CA LYS A 50 7.62 0.53 1.82
C LYS A 50 6.17 0.05 1.90
N ARG A 51 5.97 -1.15 2.43
CA ARG A 51 4.62 -1.64 2.74
C ARG A 51 3.96 -0.70 3.76
N SER A 52 2.71 -0.31 3.49
CA SER A 52 1.89 0.42 4.45
C SER A 52 1.85 -0.32 5.81
N PRO A 53 1.62 0.39 6.91
CA PRO A 53 1.60 -0.23 8.24
C PRO A 53 0.51 -1.28 8.32
N HIS A 54 0.72 -2.28 9.17
CA HIS A 54 -0.31 -3.26 9.48
C HIS A 54 -1.51 -2.56 10.14
N ARG A 55 -2.70 -2.69 9.53
CA ARG A 55 -3.95 -2.12 10.05
C ARG A 55 -4.62 -3.10 11.01
N THR A 56 -5.38 -2.59 11.98
CA THR A 56 -6.12 -3.42 12.95
C THR A 56 -7.32 -4.14 12.33
N CYS A 57 -7.87 -3.59 11.24
CA CYS A 57 -8.93 -4.18 10.46
C CYS A 57 -8.37 -4.83 9.19
N ASN A 58 -8.46 -6.15 9.12
CA ASN A 58 -8.28 -6.90 7.88
C ASN A 58 -9.64 -7.07 7.20
N HIS A 59 -9.66 -7.21 5.88
CA HIS A 59 -10.87 -7.63 5.17
C HIS A 59 -11.24 -9.04 5.62
N HIS A 60 -12.40 -9.17 6.27
CA HIS A 60 -12.98 -10.47 6.59
C HIS A 60 -13.74 -10.99 5.37
N ILE A 61 -13.48 -12.23 5.00
CA ILE A 61 -14.23 -12.94 3.96
C ILE A 61 -15.19 -13.89 4.67
N GLU A 62 -16.48 -13.60 4.60
CA GLU A 62 -17.53 -14.51 5.08
C GLU A 62 -17.64 -15.68 4.10
N LEU A 63 -17.54 -16.91 4.62
CA LEU A 63 -17.64 -18.12 3.81
C LEU A 63 -19.08 -18.62 3.81
N GLU A 64 -19.71 -18.64 2.64
CA GLU A 64 -21.01 -19.27 2.43
C GLU A 64 -20.86 -20.57 1.63
N GLY A 65 -21.54 -21.64 2.06
CA GLY A 65 -21.57 -22.93 1.36
C GLY A 65 -20.40 -23.87 1.68
N SER A 66 -20.09 -24.77 0.75
CA SER A 66 -19.03 -25.79 0.91
C SER A 66 -17.65 -25.26 0.52
N LEU A 67 -16.59 -25.81 1.13
CA LEU A 67 -15.21 -25.47 0.79
C LEU A 67 -14.92 -25.69 -0.72
N PRO A 68 -14.23 -24.74 -1.39
CA PRO A 68 -13.86 -24.92 -2.78
C PRO A 68 -12.88 -26.10 -2.94
N PRO A 69 -12.94 -26.83 -4.06
CA PRO A 69 -11.98 -27.90 -4.34
C PRO A 69 -10.57 -27.32 -4.50
N VAL A 70 -9.58 -28.02 -3.95
CA VAL A 70 -8.17 -27.67 -4.14
C VAL A 70 -7.78 -28.00 -5.58
N GLY A 71 -7.54 -26.97 -6.39
CA GLY A 71 -7.14 -27.10 -7.79
C GLY A 71 -5.63 -27.29 -7.97
N VAL A 72 -5.24 -27.88 -9.10
CA VAL A 72 -3.84 -27.85 -9.55
C VAL A 72 -3.53 -26.50 -10.19
N ILE A 73 -2.32 -26.00 -9.97
CA ILE A 73 -1.83 -24.83 -10.70
C ILE A 73 -1.51 -25.29 -12.13
N TYR A 74 -2.09 -24.62 -13.13
CA TYR A 74 -1.77 -24.89 -14.53
C TYR A 74 -0.31 -24.55 -14.82
N SER A 75 0.35 -25.40 -15.61
CA SER A 75 1.74 -25.15 -16.04
C SER A 75 1.80 -23.88 -16.88
N LEU A 76 2.58 -22.91 -16.41
CA LEU A 76 2.90 -21.72 -17.17
C LEU A 76 3.98 -22.03 -18.20
N SER A 77 3.90 -21.39 -19.37
CA SER A 77 5.01 -21.35 -20.32
C SER A 77 6.18 -20.54 -19.74
N ASN A 78 7.38 -20.71 -20.31
CA ASN A 78 8.56 -19.97 -19.87
C ASN A 78 8.31 -18.44 -19.95
N GLN A 79 7.72 -17.97 -21.04
CA GLN A 79 7.40 -16.55 -21.23
C GLN A 79 6.45 -16.01 -20.14
N GLU A 80 5.39 -16.74 -19.81
CA GLU A 80 4.45 -16.34 -18.74
C GLU A 80 5.14 -16.34 -17.37
N SER A 81 5.99 -17.34 -17.11
CA SER A 81 6.72 -17.43 -15.85
C SER A 81 7.77 -16.33 -15.69
N ASP A 82 8.44 -15.95 -16.78
CA ASP A 82 9.42 -14.87 -16.78
C ASP A 82 8.74 -13.52 -16.58
N THR A 83 7.57 -13.32 -17.18
CA THR A 83 6.78 -12.09 -17.02
C THR A 83 6.31 -11.88 -15.58
N LEU A 84 5.93 -12.96 -14.87
CA LEU A 84 5.44 -12.87 -13.48
C LEU A 84 6.55 -12.70 -12.44
N ARG A 85 7.80 -13.04 -12.78
CA ARG A 85 8.97 -12.94 -11.89
C ARG A 85 9.69 -11.59 -11.99
N ALA A 86 9.45 -10.85 -13.07
CA ALA A 86 9.98 -9.53 -13.31
C ALA A 86 9.33 -8.49 -12.39
#